data_AF-A0A0S1Y9C4-F1
#
_entry.id   AF-A0A0S1Y9C4-F1
#
_cell.length_a   1.000
_cell.length_b   1.000
_cell.length_c   1.000
_cell.angle_alpha   90.00
_cell.angle_beta   90.00
_cell.angle_gamma   90.00
#
_symmetry.space_group_name_H-M   'P 1'
#
loop_
_entity.id
_entity.type
_entity.pdbx_description
1 polymer ?
#
loop_
_entity_poly.entity_id
_entity_poly.type
_entity_poly.pdbx_seq_one_letter_code
_entity_poly.pdbx_strand_id
1 'polypeptide(L)'
;MVGLARAQAQQLKELQKMEQDPEFRKVAKGYWTYFYDTENPKSGQRCMALFQNLQGAVQLTGPGTTYKGAMLTLLGMDIPKPAQPTPVKATLDQGDGKPQTLTAMNYTVGQTKVGAIAFAVPSIDAMTSAMEENSTFKVSVGGKQVVDTFFRDGLKARDRLRLCASGRPVK
;
A
#
# COMPACT_ATOMS: atom_id res chain seq x y z
N MET A 1 -14.15 -21.79 -36.78
CA MET A 1 -14.50 -20.44 -36.25
C MET A 1 -15.53 -20.43 -35.11
N VAL A 2 -16.46 -21.40 -35.00
CA VAL A 2 -17.50 -21.42 -33.94
C VAL A 2 -16.96 -21.54 -32.50
N GLY A 3 -15.82 -22.21 -32.30
CA GLY A 3 -15.20 -22.37 -30.97
C GLY A 3 -14.65 -21.06 -30.37
N LEU A 4 -14.08 -20.19 -31.20
CA LEU A 4 -13.55 -18.88 -30.78
C LEU A 4 -14.68 -17.93 -30.35
N ALA A 5 -15.79 -17.91 -31.10
CA ALA A 5 -16.95 -17.10 -30.77
C ALA A 5 -17.62 -17.51 -29.44
N ARG A 6 -17.67 -18.82 -29.14
CA ARG A 6 -18.17 -19.32 -27.85
C ARG A 6 -17.23 -18.98 -26.69
N ALA A 7 -15.92 -19.09 -26.88
CA ALA A 7 -14.93 -18.71 -25.87
C ALA A 7 -14.99 -17.21 -25.55
N GLN A 8 -15.11 -16.35 -26.57
CA GLN A 8 -15.26 -14.91 -26.39
C GLN A 8 -16.56 -14.55 -25.65
N ALA A 9 -17.68 -15.19 -26.00
CA ALA A 9 -18.95 -14.97 -25.31
C ALA A 9 -18.92 -15.40 -23.83
N GLN A 10 -18.16 -16.47 -23.52
CA GLN A 10 -17.95 -16.94 -22.15
C GLN A 10 -17.12 -15.93 -21.35
N GLN A 11 -15.99 -15.46 -21.91
CA GLN A 11 -15.15 -14.43 -21.29
C GLN A 11 -15.92 -13.14 -21.02
N LEU A 12 -16.75 -12.70 -21.98
CA LEU A 12 -17.54 -11.48 -21.80
C LEU A 12 -18.54 -11.62 -20.64
N LYS A 13 -19.18 -12.79 -20.50
CA LYS A 13 -20.07 -13.08 -19.37
C LYS A 13 -19.32 -13.14 -18.03
N GLU A 14 -18.12 -13.69 -18.00
CA GLU A 14 -17.29 -13.72 -16.80
C GLU A 14 -16.83 -12.32 -16.39
N LEU A 15 -16.39 -11.51 -17.35
CA LEU A 15 -16.05 -10.09 -17.12
C LEU A 15 -17.25 -9.31 -16.59
N GLN A 16 -18.43 -9.47 -17.18
CA GLN A 16 -19.65 -8.83 -16.70
C GLN A 16 -20.03 -9.25 -15.27
N LYS A 17 -19.84 -10.53 -14.93
CA LYS A 17 -20.06 -11.01 -13.57
C LYS A 17 -19.05 -10.41 -12.59
N MET A 18 -17.78 -10.34 -12.96
CA MET A 18 -16.74 -9.70 -12.15
C MET A 18 -17.02 -8.20 -11.96
N GLU A 19 -17.42 -7.47 -13.01
CA GLU A 19 -17.77 -6.05 -12.91
C GLU A 19 -18.97 -5.80 -11.98
N GLN A 20 -19.88 -6.77 -11.88
CA GLN A 20 -21.03 -6.69 -10.97
C GLN A 20 -20.70 -7.11 -9.54
N ASP A 21 -19.60 -7.83 -9.31
CA ASP A 21 -19.15 -8.23 -7.98
C ASP A 21 -18.80 -6.97 -7.13
N PRO A 22 -19.49 -6.77 -5.99
CA PRO A 22 -19.21 -5.66 -5.09
C PRO A 22 -17.76 -5.63 -4.58
N GLU A 23 -17.15 -6.78 -4.31
CA GLU A 23 -15.77 -6.87 -3.83
C GLU A 23 -14.77 -6.52 -4.95
N PHE A 24 -15.04 -6.96 -6.18
CA PHE A 24 -14.23 -6.54 -7.34
C PHE A 24 -14.32 -5.04 -7.54
N ARG A 25 -15.52 -4.45 -7.50
CA ARG A 25 -15.69 -2.99 -7.63
C ARG A 25 -15.00 -2.22 -6.52
N LYS A 26 -15.02 -2.75 -5.29
CA LYS A 26 -14.32 -2.18 -4.14
C LYS A 26 -12.81 -2.19 -4.33
N VAL A 27 -12.22 -3.29 -4.80
CA VAL A 27 -10.77 -3.38 -5.08
C VAL A 27 -10.37 -2.60 -6.34
N ALA A 28 -11.22 -2.58 -7.38
CA ALA A 28 -10.99 -1.81 -8.61
C ALA A 28 -10.93 -0.30 -8.33
N LYS A 29 -11.78 0.19 -7.42
CA LYS A 29 -11.65 1.55 -6.90
C LYS A 29 -10.51 1.63 -5.88
N GLY A 30 -10.31 0.58 -5.13
CA GLY A 30 -9.41 0.56 -4.00
C GLY A 30 -10.02 1.23 -2.78
N TYR A 31 -9.54 0.81 -1.62
CA TYR A 31 -10.15 1.16 -0.34
C TYR A 31 -9.12 1.11 0.78
N TRP A 32 -9.41 1.86 1.85
CA TRP A 32 -8.61 1.85 3.07
C TRP A 32 -9.13 0.85 4.09
N THR A 33 -8.20 0.13 4.72
CA THR A 33 -8.40 -0.62 5.97
C THR A 33 -7.51 -0.03 7.04
N TYR A 34 -8.01 0.06 8.27
CA TYR A 34 -7.30 0.69 9.39
C TYR A 34 -7.08 -0.31 10.50
N PHE A 35 -5.92 -0.24 11.12
CA PHE A 35 -5.53 -1.10 12.23
C PHE A 35 -4.85 -0.25 13.29
N TYR A 36 -4.95 -0.69 14.54
CA TYR A 36 -4.34 -0.05 15.69
C TYR A 36 -4.05 -1.11 16.76
N ASP A 37 -3.27 -0.75 17.77
CA ASP A 37 -3.00 -1.64 18.89
C ASP A 37 -4.27 -1.89 19.71
N THR A 38 -4.85 -3.08 19.60
CA THR A 38 -6.07 -3.44 20.34
C THR A 38 -5.79 -3.74 21.81
N GLU A 39 -4.57 -4.10 22.17
CA GLU A 39 -4.16 -4.37 23.55
C GLU A 39 -3.92 -3.07 24.32
N ASN A 40 -3.33 -2.07 23.64
CA ASN A 40 -3.10 -0.74 24.20
C ASN A 40 -3.52 0.39 23.23
N PRO A 41 -4.84 0.60 23.03
CA PRO A 41 -5.35 1.54 22.03
C PRO A 41 -5.02 3.01 22.31
N LYS A 42 -4.68 3.36 23.55
CA LYS A 42 -4.31 4.73 23.93
C LYS A 42 -2.81 5.01 23.77
N SER A 43 -1.99 4.01 23.42
CA SER A 43 -0.55 4.17 23.30
C SER A 43 -0.09 5.06 22.15
N GLY A 44 -0.94 5.26 21.13
CA GLY A 44 -0.56 5.91 19.88
C GLY A 44 0.39 5.08 19.01
N GLN A 45 0.63 3.81 19.36
CA GLN A 45 1.51 2.91 18.64
C GLN A 45 0.74 1.99 17.69
N ARG A 46 1.45 1.44 16.71
CA ARG A 46 0.94 0.46 15.73
C ARG A 46 -0.28 0.94 14.93
N CYS A 47 -0.43 2.25 14.81
CA CYS A 47 -1.41 2.87 13.91
C CYS A 47 -1.06 2.53 12.46
N MET A 48 -1.99 1.93 11.73
CA MET A 48 -1.75 1.50 10.35
C MET A 48 -2.95 1.83 9.46
N ALA A 49 -2.67 2.30 8.26
CA ALA A 49 -3.65 2.44 7.19
C ALA A 49 -3.12 1.69 5.96
N LEU A 50 -3.94 0.80 5.41
CA LEU A 50 -3.63 -0.01 4.24
C LEU A 50 -4.61 0.34 3.12
N PHE A 51 -4.13 0.95 2.05
CA PHE A 51 -4.87 1.12 0.82
C PHE A 51 -4.61 -0.07 -0.11
N GLN A 52 -5.65 -0.75 -0.58
CA GLN A 52 -5.52 -1.88 -1.50
C GLN A 52 -6.24 -1.58 -2.80
N ASN A 53 -5.64 -1.92 -3.94
CA ASN A 53 -6.24 -1.85 -5.26
C ASN A 53 -5.77 -3.03 -6.15
N LEU A 54 -6.18 -3.05 -7.42
CA LEU A 54 -5.77 -4.08 -8.37
C LEU A 54 -4.26 -4.05 -8.71
N GLN A 55 -3.59 -2.91 -8.49
CA GLN A 55 -2.17 -2.72 -8.81
C GLN A 55 -1.24 -3.06 -7.62
N GLY A 56 -1.78 -3.26 -6.42
CA GLY A 56 -1.01 -3.56 -5.22
C GLY A 56 -1.60 -2.90 -3.98
N ALA A 57 -0.73 -2.55 -3.03
CA ALA A 57 -1.15 -1.84 -1.84
C ALA A 57 -0.13 -0.82 -1.33
N VAL A 58 -0.65 0.22 -0.69
CA VAL A 58 0.12 1.23 0.03
C VAL A 58 -0.20 1.09 1.51
N GLN A 59 0.81 0.81 2.32
CA GLN A 59 0.68 0.68 3.76
C GLN A 59 1.46 1.81 4.45
N LEU A 60 0.75 2.57 5.27
CA LEU A 60 1.30 3.61 6.13
C LEU A 60 1.27 3.10 7.56
N THR A 61 2.44 3.02 8.20
CA THR A 61 2.58 2.50 9.56
C THR A 61 3.22 3.55 10.45
N GLY A 62 2.60 3.85 11.58
CA GLY A 62 3.13 4.70 12.63
C GLY A 62 4.19 4.00 13.49
N PRO A 63 4.62 4.66 14.58
CA PRO A 63 5.62 4.10 15.48
C PRO A 63 5.17 2.78 16.09
N GLY A 64 6.10 1.84 16.19
CA GLY A 64 5.95 0.57 16.89
C GLY A 64 6.75 0.51 18.20
N THR A 65 6.84 -0.70 18.75
CA THR A 65 7.63 -0.96 19.95
C THR A 65 9.13 -0.83 19.68
N THR A 66 9.60 -1.38 18.55
CA THR A 66 11.02 -1.44 18.17
C THR A 66 11.48 -0.28 17.28
N TYR A 67 10.64 0.17 16.34
CA TYR A 67 10.94 1.32 15.47
C TYR A 67 10.04 2.51 15.81
N LYS A 68 10.65 3.66 16.13
CA LYS A 68 9.93 4.86 16.57
C LYS A 68 9.57 5.85 15.44
N GLY A 69 10.05 5.60 14.23
CA GLY A 69 9.63 6.37 13.05
C GLY A 69 8.32 5.86 12.46
N ALA A 70 8.01 6.32 11.25
CA ALA A 70 6.93 5.79 10.43
C ALA A 70 7.47 5.06 9.20
N MET A 71 6.64 4.25 8.56
CA MET A 71 7.00 3.52 7.35
C MET A 71 5.95 3.72 6.26
N LEU A 72 6.44 4.01 5.04
CA LEU A 72 5.72 3.88 3.80
C LEU A 72 6.13 2.55 3.16
N THR A 73 5.21 1.59 3.12
CA THR A 73 5.44 0.27 2.54
C THR A 73 4.59 0.09 1.29
N LEU A 74 5.22 -0.26 0.18
CA LEU A 74 4.56 -0.57 -1.09
C LEU A 74 4.59 -2.08 -1.28
N LEU A 75 3.43 -2.67 -1.55
CA LEU A 75 3.27 -4.11 -1.75
C LEU A 75 2.87 -4.40 -3.19
N GLY A 76 3.50 -5.41 -3.79
CA GLY A 76 3.27 -5.76 -5.19
C GLY A 76 3.78 -7.14 -5.58
N MET A 77 3.20 -7.68 -6.65
CA MET A 77 3.56 -9.01 -7.16
C MET A 77 4.90 -9.02 -7.89
N ASP A 78 5.28 -7.91 -8.52
CA ASP A 78 6.54 -7.77 -9.27
C ASP A 78 7.73 -7.37 -8.40
N ILE A 79 7.48 -7.04 -7.13
CA ILE A 79 8.53 -6.76 -6.15
C ILE A 79 9.32 -8.05 -5.88
N PRO A 80 10.68 -8.01 -5.87
CA PRO A 80 11.49 -9.18 -5.55
C PRO A 80 11.18 -9.72 -4.16
N LYS A 81 11.23 -11.03 -3.98
CA LYS A 81 10.83 -11.73 -2.76
C LYS A 81 12.05 -12.38 -2.11
N PRO A 82 12.91 -11.61 -1.43
CA PRO A 82 14.10 -12.18 -0.81
C PRO A 82 13.70 -13.12 0.34
N ALA A 83 14.55 -14.12 0.59
CA ALA A 83 14.36 -15.07 1.70
C ALA A 83 14.45 -14.40 3.07
N GLN A 84 15.18 -13.28 3.17
CA GLN A 84 15.32 -12.48 4.39
C GLN A 84 15.17 -10.99 4.07
N PRO A 85 14.68 -10.16 5.00
CA PRO A 85 14.66 -8.71 4.83
C PRO A 85 16.05 -8.18 4.46
N THR A 86 16.16 -7.48 3.33
CA THR A 86 17.43 -7.04 2.77
C THR A 86 17.35 -5.56 2.37
N PRO A 87 18.34 -4.72 2.74
CA PRO A 87 18.37 -3.34 2.28
C PRO A 87 18.65 -3.28 0.77
N VAL A 88 17.94 -2.42 0.05
CA VAL A 88 18.09 -2.20 -1.39
C VAL A 88 18.11 -0.71 -1.71
N LYS A 89 18.75 -0.34 -2.82
CA LYS A 89 18.56 0.99 -3.41
C LYS A 89 17.30 0.96 -4.27
N ALA A 90 16.34 1.82 -3.95
CA ALA A 90 15.08 1.95 -4.66
C ALA A 90 14.85 3.41 -5.04
N THR A 91 14.41 3.64 -6.27
CA THR A 91 13.97 4.96 -6.73
C THR A 91 12.47 5.06 -6.53
N LEU A 92 12.03 6.00 -5.70
CA LEU A 92 10.63 6.31 -5.42
C LEU A 92 10.24 7.57 -6.19
N ASP A 93 9.18 7.48 -6.99
CA ASP A 93 8.53 8.61 -7.64
C ASP A 93 7.11 8.72 -7.09
N GLN A 94 6.76 9.92 -6.60
CA GLN A 94 5.47 10.22 -5.99
C GLN A 94 4.54 11.03 -6.90
N GLY A 95 4.88 11.18 -8.18
CA GLY A 95 4.09 11.91 -9.18
C GLY A 95 4.35 13.43 -9.20
N ASP A 96 5.31 13.91 -8.42
CA ASP A 96 5.72 15.33 -8.36
C ASP A 96 6.83 15.70 -9.36
N GLY A 97 7.24 14.73 -10.19
CA GLY A 97 8.32 14.89 -11.16
C GLY A 97 9.72 14.90 -10.54
N LYS A 98 9.87 14.54 -9.26
CA LYS A 98 11.16 14.51 -8.56
C LYS A 98 11.46 13.12 -7.94
N PRO A 99 11.74 12.09 -8.76
CA PRO A 99 12.09 10.77 -8.24
C PRO A 99 13.32 10.82 -7.31
N GLN A 100 13.25 10.12 -6.19
CA GLN A 100 14.32 10.07 -5.19
C GLN A 100 14.87 8.65 -5.05
N THR A 101 16.19 8.51 -5.07
CA THR A 101 16.83 7.20 -4.82
C THR A 101 17.26 7.10 -3.36
N LEU A 102 16.64 6.17 -2.64
CA LEU A 102 16.80 5.99 -1.21
C LEU A 102 17.19 4.55 -0.89
N THR A 103 17.72 4.32 0.31
CA THR A 103 17.82 2.96 0.85
C THR A 103 16.45 2.58 1.40
N ALA A 104 15.91 1.46 0.94
CA ALA A 104 14.66 0.87 1.40
C ALA A 104 14.90 -0.56 1.92
N MET A 105 13.96 -1.11 2.68
CA MET A 105 13.98 -2.51 3.09
C MET A 105 13.10 -3.33 2.15
N ASN A 106 13.67 -4.35 1.50
CA ASN A 106 12.93 -5.31 0.70
C ASN A 106 12.67 -6.60 1.50
N TYR A 107 11.43 -7.06 1.56
CA TYR A 107 11.07 -8.30 2.25
C TYR A 107 9.83 -8.95 1.63
N THR A 108 9.58 -10.20 2.03
CA THR A 108 8.40 -10.96 1.63
C THR A 108 7.37 -10.95 2.75
N VAL A 109 6.12 -10.60 2.47
CA VAL A 109 5.01 -10.71 3.42
C VAL A 109 4.56 -12.18 3.45
N GLY A 110 4.74 -12.82 4.61
CA GLY A 110 4.78 -14.28 4.75
C GLY A 110 3.63 -15.05 4.12
N GLN A 111 2.40 -14.89 4.62
CA GLN A 111 1.27 -15.73 4.21
C GLN A 111 0.83 -15.52 2.75
N THR A 112 1.03 -14.32 2.22
CA THR A 112 0.59 -13.97 0.86
C THR A 112 1.70 -14.10 -0.18
N LYS A 113 2.96 -14.29 0.27
CA LYS A 113 4.16 -14.26 -0.57
C LYS A 113 4.23 -13.01 -1.48
N VAL A 114 3.68 -11.89 -1.03
CA VAL A 114 3.74 -10.61 -1.74
C VAL A 114 5.07 -9.94 -1.39
N GLY A 115 5.75 -9.36 -2.38
CA GLY A 115 6.97 -8.59 -2.13
C GLY A 115 6.62 -7.21 -1.56
N ALA A 116 7.49 -6.65 -0.74
CA ALA A 116 7.31 -5.35 -0.11
C ALA A 116 8.60 -4.51 -0.18
N ILE A 117 8.46 -3.23 -0.52
CA ILE A 117 9.52 -2.22 -0.36
C ILE A 117 9.07 -1.22 0.70
N ALA A 118 9.80 -1.14 1.81
CA ALA A 118 9.50 -0.20 2.89
C ALA A 118 10.54 0.92 2.96
N PHE A 119 10.05 2.16 2.93
CA PHE A 119 10.81 3.38 3.13
C PHE A 119 10.60 3.90 4.54
N ALA A 120 11.70 4.24 5.22
CA ALA A 120 11.66 4.90 6.51
C ALA A 120 11.21 6.36 6.36
N VAL A 121 10.29 6.79 7.21
CA VAL A 121 9.82 8.17 7.33
C VAL A 121 10.14 8.65 8.75
N PRO A 122 10.66 9.89 8.94
CA PRO A 122 11.15 10.32 10.25
C PRO A 122 10.14 10.18 11.40
N SER A 123 8.86 10.45 11.14
CA SER A 123 7.78 10.33 12.11
C SER A 123 6.42 10.17 11.44
N ILE A 124 5.41 9.76 12.22
CA ILE A 124 4.01 9.75 11.76
C ILE A 124 3.50 11.16 11.44
N ASP A 125 4.00 12.19 12.12
CA ASP A 125 3.64 13.59 11.82
C ASP A 125 4.21 14.02 10.47
N ALA A 126 5.46 13.66 10.15
CA ALA A 126 6.06 13.92 8.84
C ALA A 126 5.28 13.18 7.74
N MET A 127 4.95 11.91 7.96
CA MET A 127 4.15 11.12 7.03
C MET A 127 2.77 11.74 6.78
N THR A 128 2.02 12.03 7.84
CA THR A 128 0.64 12.55 7.72
C THR A 128 0.60 13.99 7.22
N SER A 129 1.64 14.79 7.43
CA SER A 129 1.70 16.16 6.91
C SER A 129 1.95 16.21 5.40
N ALA A 130 2.59 15.19 4.83
CA ALA A 130 2.83 15.05 3.40
C ALA A 130 1.69 14.32 2.65
N MET A 131 0.64 13.86 3.34
CA MET A 131 -0.47 13.16 2.71
C MET A 131 -1.40 14.12 1.97
N GLU A 132 -1.63 13.84 0.69
CA GLU A 132 -2.60 14.50 -0.16
C GLU A 132 -3.91 13.70 -0.26
N GLU A 133 -4.90 14.24 -0.97
CA GLU A 133 -6.16 13.53 -1.21
C GLU A 133 -5.98 12.33 -2.14
N ASN A 134 -5.16 12.50 -3.17
CA ASN A 134 -4.78 11.43 -4.10
C ASN A 134 -3.26 11.45 -4.25
N SER A 135 -2.64 10.28 -4.35
CA SER A 135 -1.21 10.19 -4.64
C SER A 135 -0.90 8.94 -5.44
N THR A 136 0.11 9.04 -6.29
CA THR A 136 0.62 7.92 -7.10
C THR A 136 2.03 7.56 -6.64
N PHE A 137 2.40 6.30 -6.80
CA PHE A 137 3.69 5.77 -6.40
C PHE A 137 4.24 4.87 -7.49
N LYS A 138 5.43 5.18 -7.98
CA LYS A 138 6.24 4.27 -8.78
C LYS A 138 7.52 3.95 -8.03
N VAL A 139 7.89 2.68 -8.03
CA VAL A 139 9.14 2.23 -7.42
C VAL A 139 9.94 1.44 -8.43
N SER A 140 11.21 1.80 -8.58
CA SER A 140 12.18 1.07 -9.38
C SER A 140 13.31 0.51 -8.52
N VAL A 141 13.68 -0.75 -8.76
CA VAL A 141 14.80 -1.44 -8.11
C VAL A 141 15.70 -2.01 -9.19
N GLY A 142 16.99 -1.67 -9.16
CA GLY A 142 17.94 -2.08 -10.20
C GLY A 142 17.56 -1.61 -11.62
N GLY A 143 16.96 -0.42 -11.72
CA GLY A 143 16.50 0.15 -13.00
C GLY A 143 15.18 -0.42 -13.55
N LYS A 144 14.60 -1.44 -12.91
CA LYS A 144 13.29 -2.01 -13.28
C LYS A 144 12.18 -1.44 -12.38
N GLN A 145 11.11 -0.93 -12.98
CA GLN A 145 9.90 -0.58 -12.25
C GLN A 145 9.22 -1.86 -11.72
N VAL A 146 8.93 -1.90 -10.43
CA VAL A 146 8.34 -3.03 -9.71
C VAL A 146 7.05 -2.66 -8.96
N VAL A 147 6.73 -1.37 -8.88
CA VAL A 147 5.47 -0.83 -8.34
C VAL A 147 4.98 0.29 -9.25
N ASP A 148 3.67 0.29 -9.51
CA ASP A 148 2.91 1.41 -10.06
C ASP A 148 1.52 1.39 -9.42
N THR A 149 1.34 2.15 -8.35
CA THR A 149 0.11 2.13 -7.57
C THR A 149 -0.29 3.54 -7.14
N PHE A 150 -1.42 3.65 -6.46
CA PHE A 150 -1.95 4.92 -6.00
C PHE A 150 -2.74 4.73 -4.72
N PHE A 151 -3.07 5.83 -4.06
CA PHE A 151 -4.22 5.90 -3.17
C PHE A 151 -5.11 7.09 -3.54
N ARG A 152 -6.34 7.04 -3.02
CA ARG A 152 -7.34 8.13 -3.01
C ARG A 152 -7.94 8.23 -1.61
N ASP A 153 -8.76 9.24 -1.32
CA ASP A 153 -9.31 9.47 0.03
C ASP A 153 -8.22 9.62 1.10
N GLY A 154 -7.04 10.12 0.71
CA GLY A 154 -5.85 10.16 1.55
C GLY A 154 -6.02 11.08 2.75
N LEU A 155 -6.76 12.20 2.63
CA LEU A 155 -6.99 13.10 3.77
C LEU A 155 -7.82 12.44 4.87
N LYS A 156 -8.78 11.58 4.50
CA LYS A 156 -9.53 10.78 5.47
C LYS A 156 -8.63 9.77 6.19
N ALA A 157 -7.73 9.13 5.46
CA ALA A 157 -6.76 8.21 6.05
C ALA A 157 -5.77 8.93 6.98
N ARG A 158 -5.29 10.10 6.57
CA ARG A 158 -4.47 11.01 7.38
C ARG A 158 -5.12 11.33 8.71
N ASP A 159 -6.39 11.74 8.69
CA ASP A 159 -7.10 12.15 9.89
C ASP A 159 -7.31 10.95 10.85
N ARG A 160 -7.60 9.76 10.32
CA ARG A 160 -7.65 8.52 11.12
C ARG A 160 -6.30 8.14 11.73
N LEU A 161 -5.22 8.25 10.97
CA LEU A 161 -3.87 7.99 11.47
C LEU A 161 -3.49 8.96 12.60
N ARG A 162 -3.80 10.25 12.45
CA ARG A 162 -3.56 11.28 13.48
C ARG A 162 -4.37 11.01 14.74
N LEU A 163 -5.65 10.66 14.60
CA LEU A 163 -6.49 10.28 15.74
C LEU A 163 -5.91 9.08 16.49
N CYS A 164 -5.53 8.03 15.77
CA CYS A 164 -4.87 6.87 16.35
C CYS A 164 -3.57 7.25 17.07
N ALA A 165 -2.68 8.01 16.43
CA ALA A 165 -1.40 8.44 16.99
C ALA A 165 -1.56 9.28 18.28
N SER A 166 -2.67 10.00 18.39
CA SER A 166 -3.04 10.75 19.61
C SER A 166 -3.72 9.90 20.71
N GLY A 167 -3.72 8.57 20.57
CA GLY A 167 -4.35 7.65 21.53
C GLY A 167 -5.88 7.61 21.45
N ARG A 168 -6.46 8.02 20.32
CA ARG A 168 -7.91 8.08 20.08
C ARG A 168 -8.30 7.30 18.81
N PRO A 169 -7.92 6.02 18.66
CA PRO A 169 -8.24 5.25 17.47
C PRO A 169 -9.76 5.13 17.28
N VAL A 170 -10.21 5.21 16.04
CA VAL A 170 -11.61 5.02 15.66
C VAL A 170 -11.79 3.60 15.14
N LYS A 171 -12.86 2.93 15.56
CA LYS A 171 -13.25 1.61 15.06
C LYS A 171 -13.67 1.66 13.59
#